data_AF-A0A2S7K9K6-F1
#
_entry.id   AF-A0A2S7K9K6-F1
#
_cell.length_a   1.000
_cell.length_b   1.000
_cell.length_c   1.000
_cell.angle_alpha   90.00
_cell.angle_beta   90.00
_cell.angle_gamma   90.00
#
_symmetry.space_group_name_H-M   'P 1'
#
loop_
_entity.id
_entity.type
_entity.pdbx_description
1 polymer ?
#
loop_
_entity_poly.entity_id
_entity_poly.type
_entity_poly.pdbx_seq_one_letter_code
_entity_poly.pdbx_strand_id
1 'polypeptide(L)' 'MTKRPYQFELVDDKGIQVKRVSLRCTNLDAYDRAVRLLNETPEAAAAFGFEEKGHAVHAAYRG' A
#
# COMPACT_ATOMS: atom_id res chain seq x y z
N MET A 1 -13.73 -10.05 -16.22
CA MET A 1 -12.29 -10.03 -15.88
C MET A 1 -12.16 -9.91 -14.37
N THR A 2 -11.49 -10.86 -13.71
CA THR A 2 -11.08 -10.72 -12.30
C THR A 2 -9.96 -9.68 -12.23
N LYS A 3 -10.17 -8.59 -11.49
CA LYS A 3 -9.11 -7.60 -11.24
C LYS A 3 -7.95 -8.28 -10.50
N ARG A 4 -6.72 -7.97 -10.91
CA ARG A 4 -5.50 -8.46 -10.24
C ARG A 4 -5.41 -7.83 -8.83
N PRO A 5 -4.86 -8.55 -7.84
CA PRO A 5 -4.64 -7.98 -6.52
C PRO A 5 -3.52 -6.92 -6.58
N TYR A 6 -3.64 -5.92 -5.71
CA TYR A 6 -2.58 -4.97 -5.39
C TYR A 6 -1.68 -5.56 -4.31
N GLN A 7 -0.39 -5.30 -4.42
CA GLN A 7 0.58 -5.55 -3.36
C GLN A 7 0.84 -4.24 -2.63
N PHE A 8 0.70 -4.25 -1.31
CA PHE A 8 1.02 -3.13 -0.46
C PHE A 8 2.30 -3.43 0.30
N GLU A 9 3.26 -2.51 0.23
CA GLU A 9 4.49 -2.51 1.00
C GLU A 9 4.47 -1.33 1.96
N LEU A 10 4.65 -1.61 3.24
CA LEU A 10 4.76 -0.61 4.29
C LEU A 10 6.21 -0.52 4.72
N VAL A 11 6.71 0.70 4.87
CA VAL A 11 8.09 0.97 5.27
C VAL A 11 8.14 1.91 6.47
N ASP A 12 9.16 1.75 7.30
CA ASP A 12 9.45 2.66 8.42
C ASP A 12 10.14 3.96 7.95
N ASP A 13 10.49 4.83 8.91
CA ASP A 13 11.18 6.11 8.65
C ASP A 13 12.55 5.96 7.97
N LYS A 14 13.15 4.77 8.03
CA LYS A 14 14.43 4.44 7.38
C LYS A 14 14.23 3.82 6.00
N GLY A 15 12.98 3.71 5.54
CA GLY A 15 12.63 3.02 4.30
C GLY A 15 12.74 1.50 4.39
N ILE A 16 12.86 0.93 5.58
CA ILE A 16 12.94 -0.51 5.79
C ILE A 16 11.52 -1.08 5.77
N GLN A 17 11.30 -2.14 5.00
CA GLN A 17 10.00 -2.79 4.91
C GLN A 17 9.60 -3.40 6.27
N VAL A 18 8.49 -2.92 6.81
CA VAL A 18 7.90 -3.44 8.06
C VAL A 18 6.84 -4.50 7.78
N LYS A 19 6.10 -4.36 6.67
CA LYS A 19 4.98 -5.25 6.34
C LYS A 19 4.70 -5.29 4.85
N ARG A 20 4.27 -6.45 4.36
CA ARG A 20 3.79 -6.63 2.99
C ARG A 20 2.48 -7.40 2.98
N VAL A 21 1.49 -6.90 2.27
CA VAL A 21 0.16 -7.52 2.17
C VAL A 21 -0.36 -7.50 0.73
N SER A 22 -1.04 -8.57 0.32
CA SER A 22 -1.68 -8.66 -0.99
C SER A 22 -3.18 -8.56 -0.83
N LEU A 23 -3.81 -7.59 -1.49
CA LEU A 23 -5.23 -7.29 -1.33
C LEU A 23 -5.87 -6.98 -2.68
N ARG A 24 -7.12 -7.41 -2.87
CA ARG A 24 -7.90 -6.99 -4.03
C ARG A 24 -8.51 -5.62 -3.75
N CYS A 25 -8.20 -4.65 -4.58
CA CYS A 25 -8.76 -3.30 -4.55
C CYS A 25 -9.38 -2.96 -5.91
N THR A 26 -10.36 -2.06 -5.91
CA THR A 26 -10.66 -1.31 -7.15
C THR A 26 -9.74 -0.10 -7.23
N ASN A 27 -9.45 0.42 -8.43
CA ASN A 27 -8.38 1.40 -8.65
C ASN A 27 -8.49 2.66 -7.76
N LEU A 28 -9.71 3.10 -7.43
CA LEU A 28 -9.93 4.24 -6.53
C LEU A 28 -9.69 3.88 -5.05
N ASP A 29 -9.91 2.63 -4.66
CA ASP A 29 -9.80 2.17 -3.27
C ASP A 29 -8.35 1.87 -2.84
N ALA A 30 -7.40 1.79 -3.77
CA ALA A 30 -6.03 1.43 -3.45
C ALA A 30 -5.34 2.52 -2.59
N TYR A 31 -5.65 3.80 -2.82
CA TYR A 31 -5.16 4.89 -1.97
C TYR A 31 -5.76 4.82 -0.56
N ASP A 32 -7.09 4.73 -0.45
CA ASP A 32 -7.77 4.59 0.85
C ASP A 32 -7.26 3.38 1.63
N ARG A 33 -6.93 2.30 0.91
CA ARG A 33 -6.32 1.12 1.52
C ARG A 33 -4.91 1.39 2.03
N ALA A 34 -4.09 2.12 1.29
CA ALA A 34 -2.76 2.53 1.75
C ALA A 34 -2.86 3.38 3.03
N VAL A 35 -3.76 4.37 3.07
CA VAL A 35 -4.01 5.21 4.26
C VAL A 35 -4.46 4.35 5.45
N ARG A 36 -5.40 3.44 5.23
CA ARG A 36 -5.89 2.54 6.29
C ARG A 36 -4.79 1.62 6.82
N LEU A 37 -4.00 1.02 5.93
CA LEU A 37 -2.88 0.15 6.31
C LEU A 37 -1.84 0.92 7.13
N LEU A 38 -1.57 2.18 6.77
CA LEU A 38 -0.68 3.07 7.51
C LEU A 38 -1.24 3.37 8.92
N ASN A 39 -2.52 3.69 9.04
CA ASN A 39 -3.17 3.91 10.34
C ASN A 39 -3.20 2.64 11.23
N GLU A 40 -3.28 1.46 10.60
CA GLU A 40 -3.25 0.15 11.29
C GLU A 40 -1.83 -0.32 11.63
N THR A 41 -0.79 0.35 11.12
CA THR A 41 0.63 -0.04 11.28
C THR A 41 1.44 1.15 11.80
N PRO A 42 1.40 1.44 13.12
CA PRO A 42 2.01 2.65 13.71
C PRO A 42 3.51 2.82 13.46
N GLU A 43 4.23 1.71 13.27
CA GLU A 43 5.65 1.64 12.95
C GLU A 43 5.97 1.97 11.48
N ALA A 44 4.96 2.03 10.61
CA ALA A 44 5.13 2.43 9.23
C ALA A 44 5.06 3.97 9.09
N ALA A 45 5.99 4.51 8.32
CA ALA A 45 6.01 5.92 7.89
C ALA A 45 5.34 6.11 6.53
N ALA A 46 5.33 5.06 5.69
CA ALA A 46 4.68 5.10 4.39
C ALA A 46 4.10 3.73 4.00
N ALA A 47 3.09 3.77 3.12
CA ALA A 47 2.47 2.60 2.52
C ALA A 47 2.38 2.80 1.00
N PHE A 48 2.88 1.84 0.22
CA PHE A 48 2.92 1.85 -1.24
C PHE A 48 2.11 0.69 -1.80
N GLY A 49 1.12 0.97 -2.63
CA GLY A 49 0.33 -0.01 -3.37
C GLY A 49 0.78 -0.13 -4.81
N PHE A 50 1.05 -1.34 -5.28
CA PHE A 50 1.52 -1.67 -6.62
C PHE A 50 0.61 -2.71 -7.29
N GLU A 51 0.24 -2.47 -8.55
CA GLU A 51 -0.29 -3.53 -9.40
C GLU A 51 0.83 -4.46 -9.89
N GLU A 52 0.54 -5.75 -10.06
CA GLU A 52 1.49 -6.79 -10.52
C GLU A 52 2.21 -6.47 -11.85
N LYS A 53 1.64 -5.56 -12.67
CA LYS A 53 2.22 -5.08 -13.94
C LYS A 53 2.62 -3.60 -13.93
N GLY A 54 2.61 -2.96 -12.75
CA GLY A 54 3.52 -1.86 -12.44
C GLY A 54 3.24 -0.47 -13.02
N HIS A 55 1.99 -0.01 -13.18
CA HIS A 55 1.75 1.39 -13.59
C HIS A 55 0.96 2.25 -12.58
N ALA A 56 0.14 1.66 -11.70
CA ALA A 56 -0.53 2.41 -10.64
C ALA A 56 0.23 2.26 -9.32
N VAL A 57 0.92 3.33 -8.92
CA VAL A 57 1.55 3.46 -7.61
C VAL A 57 0.67 4.38 -6.78
N HIS A 58 0.06 3.85 -5.72
CA HIS A 58 -0.63 4.64 -4.72
C HIS A 58 0.25 4.73 -3.49
N ALA A 59 0.55 5.93 -3.03
CA ALA A 59 1.38 6.13 -1.85
C ALA A 59 0.60 6.92 -0.80
N ALA A 60 0.68 6.47 0.45
CA ALA A 60 0.27 7.23 1.62
C ALA A 60 1.48 7.41 2.53
N TYR A 61 1.62 8.59 3.12
CA TYR A 61 2.69 8.95 4.03
C TYR A 61 2.10 9.42 5.35
N ARG A 62 2.83 9.19 6.43
CA ARG A 62 2.45 9.72 7.73
C ARG A 62 2.76 11.22 7.75
N GLY A 63 1.75 12.03 8.07
CA GLY A 63 1.85 13.48 8.19
C GLY A 63 2.57 13.92 9.46
#